data_AF-A0A9Q9HJ66-F1
#
_entry.id   AF-A0A9Q9HJ66-F1
#
_cell.length_a   1.000
_cell.length_b   1.000
_cell.length_c   1.000
_cell.angle_alpha   90.00
_cell.angle_beta   90.00
_cell.angle_gamma   90.00
#
_symmetry.space_group_name_H-M   'P 1'
#
loop_
_entity.id
_entity.type
_entity.pdbx_description
1 polymer ?
#
loop_
_entity_poly.entity_id
_entity_poly.type
_entity_poly.pdbx_seq_one_letter_code
_entity_poly.pdbx_strand_id
1 'polypeptide(L)'
;MPHSTCEEFPQTVHPHWRAAAEAKGFGILQRVKDRYHLLLSCKACGETHMSKIFVVMNSQPQCPHCIQDRWQADAVAAGLKWAGRDPEDRHYAHYIAPCGHNLRRQFEMVKRAAEGLCSVRCEICHADKEQAEAEERGWHLIGEDTGGNQNYRLYRHASCGHVQRIARANMQTGRFQCSNCSEGWSSAPSFLYVMQLKLANGANLIKLGYSRDPVSRLYHQLLKTKETEAQVLRTVPISSGHAAVQIEKGLHARLKAEHPDSVAPPELYAHELRVKSEVYFADAAQVIFAMLDAIEAEEDS
;
A
#
# COMPACT_ATOMS: atom_id res chain seq x y z
N MET A 1 -55.12 -10.58 18.62
CA MET A 1 -56.07 -10.92 17.53
C MET A 1 -55.30 -10.84 16.21
N PRO A 2 -54.86 -11.96 15.61
CA PRO A 2 -54.20 -11.92 14.32
C PRO A 2 -55.26 -11.93 13.21
N HIS A 3 -55.38 -10.83 12.47
CA HIS A 3 -56.14 -10.79 11.23
C HIS A 3 -55.32 -11.49 10.13
N SER A 4 -55.41 -12.82 10.05
CA SER A 4 -55.09 -13.56 8.82
C SER A 4 -56.29 -13.55 7.91
N THR A 5 -56.50 -12.45 7.19
CA THR A 5 -57.32 -12.45 5.97
C THR A 5 -56.46 -13.08 4.88
N CYS A 6 -56.61 -14.39 4.69
CA CYS A 6 -56.22 -15.04 3.45
C CYS A 6 -57.22 -14.56 2.39
N GLU A 7 -56.95 -13.41 1.76
CA GLU A 7 -57.71 -13.03 0.57
C GLU A 7 -57.55 -14.15 -0.45
N GLU A 8 -58.64 -14.86 -0.75
CA GLU A 8 -58.68 -15.84 -1.83
C GLU A 8 -58.52 -15.09 -3.15
N PHE A 9 -57.29 -14.95 -3.61
CA PHE A 9 -57.00 -14.37 -4.91
C PHE A 9 -57.24 -15.42 -6.01
N PRO A 10 -57.68 -15.01 -7.22
CA PRO A 10 -57.95 -15.96 -8.30
C PRO A 10 -56.72 -16.81 -8.58
N GLN A 11 -56.83 -18.13 -8.48
CA GLN A 11 -55.72 -19.04 -8.80
C GLN A 11 -55.59 -19.29 -10.30
N THR A 12 -56.51 -18.78 -11.11
CA THR A 12 -56.50 -18.91 -12.56
C THR A 12 -55.21 -18.35 -13.15
N VAL A 13 -54.48 -19.19 -13.86
CA VAL A 13 -53.30 -18.84 -14.65
C VAL A 13 -53.76 -18.66 -16.10
N HIS A 14 -53.65 -17.44 -16.62
CA HIS A 14 -54.10 -17.15 -17.99
C HIS A 14 -53.22 -17.85 -19.05
N PRO A 15 -53.80 -18.30 -20.19
CA PRO A 15 -53.04 -18.98 -21.25
C PRO A 15 -51.86 -18.16 -21.79
N HIS A 16 -52.01 -16.85 -21.92
CA HIS A 16 -50.94 -15.98 -22.41
C HIS A 16 -49.75 -15.89 -21.43
N TRP A 17 -49.96 -16.05 -20.11
CA TRP A 17 -48.87 -16.15 -19.14
C TRP A 17 -48.10 -17.46 -19.29
N ARG A 18 -48.82 -18.57 -19.52
CA ARG A 18 -48.20 -19.90 -19.76
C ARG A 18 -47.33 -19.86 -21.01
N ALA A 19 -47.86 -19.33 -22.11
CA ALA A 19 -47.11 -19.17 -23.35
C ALA A 19 -45.85 -18.30 -23.16
N ALA A 20 -45.96 -17.18 -22.43
CA ALA A 20 -44.82 -16.31 -22.15
C ALA A 20 -43.74 -16.99 -21.28
N ALA A 21 -44.14 -17.75 -20.25
CA ALA A 21 -43.20 -18.51 -19.44
C ALA A 21 -42.52 -19.63 -20.24
N GLU A 22 -43.30 -20.36 -21.05
CA GLU A 22 -42.80 -21.47 -21.87
C GLU A 22 -41.77 -21.02 -22.89
N ALA A 23 -42.03 -19.91 -23.58
CA ALA A 23 -41.09 -19.29 -24.52
C ALA A 23 -39.77 -18.89 -23.84
N LYS A 24 -39.79 -18.63 -22.53
CA LYS A 24 -38.62 -18.25 -21.72
C LYS A 24 -37.98 -19.43 -20.99
N GLY A 25 -38.43 -20.66 -21.23
CA GLY A 25 -37.86 -21.87 -20.65
C GLY A 25 -38.43 -22.26 -19.28
N PHE A 26 -39.61 -21.75 -18.91
CA PHE A 26 -40.26 -22.02 -17.62
C PHE A 26 -41.68 -22.58 -17.80
N GLY A 27 -42.12 -23.42 -16.87
CA GLY A 27 -43.54 -23.77 -16.71
C GLY A 27 -44.16 -22.96 -15.58
N ILE A 28 -45.46 -22.64 -15.67
CA ILE A 28 -46.22 -22.09 -14.54
C ILE A 28 -47.02 -23.22 -13.91
N LEU A 29 -46.72 -23.53 -12.64
CA LEU A 29 -47.46 -24.53 -11.88
C LEU A 29 -48.76 -23.92 -11.33
N GLN A 30 -48.62 -22.82 -10.59
CA GLN A 30 -49.74 -22.16 -9.91
C GLN A 30 -49.39 -20.71 -9.52
N ARG A 31 -50.39 -19.95 -9.07
CA ARG A 31 -50.17 -18.68 -8.36
C ARG A 31 -49.95 -18.97 -6.88
N VAL A 32 -49.02 -18.25 -6.27
CA VAL A 32 -48.63 -18.42 -4.86
C VAL A 32 -48.55 -17.06 -4.18
N LYS A 33 -48.66 -17.01 -2.84
CA LYS A 33 -48.49 -15.82 -2.00
C LYS A 33 -49.53 -14.71 -2.19
N ASP A 34 -49.68 -14.17 -3.40
CA ASP A 34 -50.64 -13.12 -3.74
C ASP A 34 -50.98 -13.14 -5.25
N ARG A 35 -51.77 -12.15 -5.70
CA ARG A 35 -52.19 -12.04 -7.10
C ARG A 35 -51.05 -11.82 -8.10
N TYR A 36 -49.84 -11.48 -7.67
CA TYR A 36 -48.70 -11.15 -8.53
C TYR A 36 -47.60 -12.20 -8.55
N HIS A 37 -47.61 -13.22 -7.69
CA HIS A 37 -46.55 -14.21 -7.65
C HIS A 37 -46.98 -15.54 -8.29
N LEU A 38 -46.10 -16.05 -9.15
CA LEU A 38 -46.22 -17.33 -9.84
C LEU A 38 -45.17 -18.27 -9.30
N LEU A 39 -45.54 -19.54 -9.13
CA LEU A 39 -44.60 -20.62 -8.93
C LEU A 39 -44.18 -21.15 -10.30
N LEU A 40 -42.92 -20.89 -10.65
CA LEU A 40 -42.32 -21.31 -11.92
C LEU A 40 -41.53 -22.60 -11.72
N SER A 41 -41.66 -23.55 -12.64
CA SER A 41 -40.73 -24.67 -12.80
C SER A 41 -39.70 -24.36 -13.89
N CYS A 42 -38.42 -24.53 -13.60
CA CYS A 42 -37.37 -24.34 -14.60
C CYS A 42 -37.26 -25.58 -15.47
N LYS A 43 -37.28 -25.44 -16.81
CA LYS A 43 -37.09 -26.59 -17.71
C LYS A 43 -35.65 -27.10 -17.75
N ALA A 44 -34.67 -26.30 -17.30
CA ALA A 44 -33.26 -26.68 -17.29
C ALA A 44 -32.89 -27.54 -16.07
N CYS A 45 -33.24 -27.11 -14.86
CA CYS A 45 -32.93 -27.88 -13.63
C CYS A 45 -34.13 -28.62 -13.03
N GLY A 46 -35.35 -28.40 -13.52
CA GLY A 46 -36.58 -28.98 -12.96
C GLY A 46 -37.09 -28.30 -11.69
N GLU A 47 -36.25 -27.53 -11.00
CA GLU A 47 -36.59 -26.92 -9.72
C GLU A 47 -37.62 -25.80 -9.82
N THR A 48 -38.33 -25.59 -8.70
CA THR A 48 -39.36 -24.57 -8.61
C THR A 48 -38.89 -23.32 -7.87
N HIS A 49 -39.35 -22.15 -8.31
CA HIS A 49 -39.09 -20.89 -7.62
C HIS A 49 -40.23 -19.90 -7.82
N MET A 50 -40.34 -18.94 -6.91
CA MET A 50 -41.33 -17.88 -6.99
C MET A 50 -40.81 -16.73 -7.86
N SER A 51 -41.65 -16.23 -8.76
CA SER A 51 -41.37 -15.04 -9.56
C SER A 51 -42.61 -14.17 -9.72
N LYS A 52 -42.44 -12.87 -9.91
CA LYS A 52 -43.56 -11.96 -10.14
C LYS A 52 -44.06 -12.08 -11.58
N ILE A 53 -45.37 -12.00 -11.80
CA ILE A 53 -46.01 -12.02 -13.13
C ILE A 53 -45.37 -10.97 -14.04
N PHE A 54 -45.13 -9.76 -13.53
CA PHE A 54 -44.50 -8.68 -14.31
C PHE A 54 -43.11 -9.06 -14.84
N VAL A 55 -42.31 -9.83 -14.09
CA VAL A 55 -41.00 -10.32 -14.54
C VAL A 55 -41.19 -11.32 -15.67
N VAL A 56 -42.14 -12.25 -15.54
CA VAL A 56 -42.46 -13.23 -16.59
C VAL A 56 -42.95 -12.55 -17.86
N MET A 57 -43.71 -11.47 -17.75
CA MET A 57 -44.23 -10.76 -18.93
C MET A 57 -43.17 -9.87 -19.58
N ASN A 58 -42.43 -9.10 -18.79
CA ASN A 58 -41.64 -7.97 -19.32
C ASN A 58 -40.13 -8.18 -19.30
N SER A 59 -39.63 -9.28 -18.72
CA SER A 59 -38.19 -9.52 -18.59
C SER A 59 -37.86 -11.01 -18.72
N GLN A 60 -36.59 -11.38 -18.66
CA GLN A 60 -36.16 -12.78 -18.60
C GLN A 60 -36.09 -13.22 -17.13
N PRO A 61 -36.96 -14.13 -16.64
CA PRO A 61 -36.81 -14.70 -15.32
C PRO A 61 -35.50 -15.47 -15.22
N GLN A 62 -34.81 -15.32 -14.09
CA GLN A 62 -33.61 -16.09 -13.79
C GLN A 62 -33.94 -17.12 -12.72
N CYS A 63 -33.58 -18.38 -12.96
CA CYS A 63 -33.77 -19.43 -11.97
C CYS A 63 -32.71 -19.27 -10.86
N PRO A 64 -33.10 -19.06 -9.59
CA PRO A 64 -32.15 -18.92 -8.49
C PRO A 64 -31.33 -20.20 -8.28
N HIS A 65 -31.89 -21.37 -8.57
CA HIS A 65 -31.21 -22.66 -8.48
C HIS A 65 -30.11 -22.78 -9.53
N CYS A 66 -30.42 -22.58 -10.82
CA CYS A 66 -29.38 -22.59 -11.87
C CYS A 66 -28.30 -21.54 -11.65
N ILE A 67 -28.65 -20.36 -11.12
CA ILE A 67 -27.65 -19.34 -10.77
C ILE A 67 -26.73 -19.85 -9.67
N GLN A 68 -27.28 -20.47 -8.63
CA GLN A 68 -26.50 -21.03 -7.53
C GLN A 68 -25.63 -22.19 -8.00
N ASP A 69 -26.15 -23.09 -8.82
CA ASP A 69 -25.40 -24.20 -9.41
C ASP A 69 -24.21 -23.68 -10.21
N ARG A 70 -24.41 -22.59 -10.98
CA ARG A 70 -23.32 -21.93 -11.69
C ARG A 70 -22.28 -21.36 -10.72
N TRP A 71 -22.67 -20.69 -9.64
CA TRP A 71 -21.71 -20.19 -8.65
C TRP A 71 -20.94 -21.31 -7.95
N GLN A 72 -21.60 -22.44 -7.68
CA GLN A 72 -20.93 -23.63 -7.14
C GLN A 72 -19.94 -24.22 -8.14
N ALA A 73 -20.31 -24.29 -9.42
CA ALA A 73 -19.41 -24.73 -10.48
C ALA A 73 -18.21 -23.79 -10.64
N ASP A 74 -18.44 -22.47 -10.64
CA ASP A 74 -17.37 -21.45 -10.67
C ASP A 74 -16.44 -21.60 -9.45
N ALA A 75 -16.98 -21.86 -8.26
CA ALA A 75 -16.18 -22.10 -7.07
C ALA A 75 -15.27 -23.33 -7.25
N VAL A 76 -15.82 -24.46 -7.69
CA VAL A 76 -15.05 -25.69 -7.93
C VAL A 76 -13.96 -25.47 -8.98
N ALA A 77 -14.29 -24.81 -10.09
CA ALA A 77 -13.32 -24.48 -11.14
C ALA A 77 -12.21 -23.54 -10.65
N ALA A 78 -12.53 -22.61 -9.74
CA ALA A 78 -11.55 -21.76 -9.07
C ALA A 78 -10.77 -22.46 -7.93
N GLY A 79 -11.00 -23.76 -7.69
CA GLY A 79 -10.35 -24.52 -6.62
C GLY A 79 -10.87 -24.22 -5.22
N LEU A 80 -12.10 -23.71 -5.11
CA LEU A 80 -12.77 -23.36 -3.85
C LEU A 80 -13.97 -24.27 -3.59
N LYS A 81 -14.34 -24.42 -2.31
CA LYS A 81 -15.59 -25.05 -1.90
C LYS A 81 -16.64 -23.99 -1.57
N TRP A 82 -17.81 -24.07 -2.18
CA TRP A 82 -18.93 -23.18 -1.85
C TRP A 82 -19.38 -23.34 -0.39
N ALA A 83 -19.49 -22.23 0.36
CA ALA A 83 -19.94 -22.23 1.76
C ALA A 83 -21.30 -21.54 1.96
N GLY A 84 -21.76 -20.75 0.99
CA GLY A 84 -23.05 -20.07 1.04
C GLY A 84 -22.98 -18.63 0.57
N ARG A 85 -24.15 -18.01 0.38
CA ARG A 85 -24.23 -16.58 0.07
C ARG A 85 -23.99 -15.76 1.33
N ASP A 86 -23.48 -14.55 1.13
CA ASP A 86 -23.47 -13.55 2.19
C ASP A 86 -24.92 -13.08 2.46
N PRO A 87 -25.39 -13.12 3.72
CA PRO A 87 -26.74 -12.69 4.07
C PRO A 87 -26.94 -11.17 4.03
N GLU A 88 -25.86 -10.39 4.16
CA GLU A 88 -25.88 -8.93 4.22
C GLU A 88 -25.64 -8.31 2.84
N ASP A 89 -24.87 -8.96 1.97
CA ASP A 89 -24.55 -8.45 0.64
C ASP A 89 -24.85 -9.45 -0.49
N ARG A 90 -25.83 -9.11 -1.32
CA ARG A 90 -26.26 -9.93 -2.45
C ARG A 90 -25.18 -10.19 -3.51
N HIS A 91 -24.10 -9.41 -3.52
CA HIS A 91 -22.99 -9.53 -4.48
C HIS A 91 -21.85 -10.42 -3.97
N TYR A 92 -21.90 -10.85 -2.70
CA TYR A 92 -20.85 -11.64 -2.06
C TYR A 92 -21.33 -13.04 -1.66
N ALA A 93 -20.34 -13.92 -1.51
CA ALA A 93 -20.51 -15.25 -0.97
C ALA A 93 -19.27 -15.67 -0.18
N HIS A 94 -19.47 -16.71 0.62
CA HIS A 94 -18.44 -17.37 1.41
C HIS A 94 -17.96 -18.64 0.70
N TYR A 95 -16.65 -18.84 0.73
CA TYR A 95 -15.97 -19.96 0.08
C TYR A 95 -14.90 -20.52 1.02
N ILE A 96 -14.74 -21.83 1.08
CA ILE A 96 -13.63 -22.47 1.79
C ILE A 96 -12.50 -22.71 0.80
N ALA A 97 -11.34 -22.10 1.07
CA ALA A 97 -10.12 -22.29 0.29
C ALA A 97 -9.46 -23.64 0.59
N PRO A 98 -8.53 -24.13 -0.27
CA PRO A 98 -7.78 -25.36 -0.02
C PRO A 98 -7.00 -25.36 1.30
N CYS A 99 -6.61 -24.19 1.78
CA CYS A 99 -5.98 -24.00 3.09
C CYS A 99 -6.95 -24.11 4.28
N GLY A 100 -8.24 -24.36 4.05
CA GLY A 100 -9.28 -24.48 5.09
C GLY A 100 -9.94 -23.17 5.52
N HIS A 101 -9.41 -22.02 5.08
CA HIS A 101 -9.93 -20.71 5.45
C HIS A 101 -11.22 -20.31 4.72
N ASN A 102 -12.12 -19.61 5.44
CA ASN A 102 -13.32 -19.02 4.87
C ASN A 102 -13.00 -17.65 4.24
N LEU A 103 -13.27 -17.51 2.95
CA LEU A 103 -13.06 -16.32 2.15
C LEU A 103 -14.40 -15.69 1.79
N ARG A 104 -14.56 -14.40 2.11
CA ARG A 104 -15.64 -13.56 1.60
C ARG A 104 -15.22 -12.95 0.27
N ARG A 105 -15.91 -13.29 -0.83
CA ARG A 105 -15.57 -12.84 -2.19
C ARG A 105 -16.80 -12.50 -3.02
N GLN A 106 -16.61 -11.59 -3.97
CA GLN A 106 -17.63 -11.27 -4.97
C GLN A 106 -17.76 -12.39 -6.00
N PHE A 107 -18.96 -12.59 -6.53
CA PHE A 107 -19.21 -13.58 -7.59
C PHE A 107 -18.34 -13.36 -8.83
N GLU A 108 -18.22 -12.10 -9.29
CA GLU A 108 -17.47 -11.78 -10.49
C GLU A 108 -15.97 -12.09 -10.35
N MET A 109 -15.40 -11.92 -9.16
CA MET A 109 -14.02 -12.26 -8.88
C MET A 109 -13.77 -13.77 -8.98
N VAL A 110 -14.67 -14.58 -8.39
CA VAL A 110 -14.57 -16.04 -8.44
C VAL A 110 -14.79 -16.57 -9.85
N LYS A 111 -15.74 -15.99 -10.60
CA LYS A 111 -15.95 -16.32 -12.02
C LYS A 111 -14.69 -16.07 -12.85
N ARG A 112 -14.05 -14.91 -12.70
CA ARG A 112 -12.77 -14.62 -13.39
C ARG A 112 -11.66 -15.58 -13.00
N ALA A 113 -11.66 -16.06 -11.74
CA ALA A 113 -10.70 -17.06 -11.31
C ALA A 113 -10.99 -18.45 -11.91
N ALA A 114 -12.26 -18.83 -12.03
CA ALA A 114 -12.68 -20.05 -12.73
C ALA A 114 -12.26 -20.04 -14.22
N GLU A 115 -12.30 -18.86 -14.86
CA GLU A 115 -11.82 -18.64 -16.23
C GLU A 115 -10.28 -18.58 -16.34
N GLY A 116 -9.55 -18.67 -15.22
CA GLY A 116 -8.09 -18.61 -15.19
C GLY A 116 -7.50 -17.21 -15.39
N LEU A 117 -8.33 -16.16 -15.37
CA LEU A 117 -7.90 -14.76 -15.54
C LEU A 117 -7.20 -14.19 -14.30
N CYS A 118 -7.47 -14.77 -13.13
CA CYS A 118 -6.81 -14.40 -11.88
C CYS A 118 -6.79 -15.57 -10.90
N SER A 119 -6.00 -15.46 -9.84
CA SER A 119 -5.98 -16.43 -8.74
C SER A 119 -6.71 -15.90 -7.52
N VAL A 120 -7.43 -16.78 -6.82
CA VAL A 120 -8.05 -16.43 -5.53
C VAL A 120 -6.99 -16.55 -4.44
N ARG A 121 -6.62 -15.39 -3.87
CA ARG A 121 -5.69 -15.34 -2.74
C ARG A 121 -6.44 -15.43 -1.42
N CYS A 122 -5.98 -16.31 -0.54
CA CYS A 122 -6.35 -16.30 0.86
C CYS A 122 -5.59 -15.19 1.59
N GLU A 123 -6.30 -14.21 2.15
CA GLU A 123 -5.70 -13.11 2.91
C GLU A 123 -5.05 -13.58 4.22
N ILE A 124 -5.61 -14.62 4.85
CA ILE A 124 -5.09 -15.19 6.10
C ILE A 124 -3.73 -15.84 5.86
N CYS A 125 -3.64 -16.81 4.93
CA CYS A 125 -2.36 -17.44 4.58
C CYS A 125 -1.32 -16.44 4.06
N HIS A 126 -1.77 -15.38 3.38
CA HIS A 126 -0.88 -14.34 2.94
C HIS A 126 -0.33 -13.53 4.13
N ALA A 127 -1.18 -13.15 5.10
CA ALA A 127 -0.75 -12.50 6.32
C ALA A 127 0.20 -13.38 7.15
N ASP A 128 -0.11 -14.68 7.30
CA ASP A 128 0.75 -15.64 7.99
C ASP A 128 2.13 -15.73 7.33
N LYS A 129 2.16 -15.76 6.00
CA LYS A 129 3.42 -15.76 5.24
C LYS A 129 4.22 -14.48 5.46
N GLU A 130 3.57 -13.31 5.44
CA GLU A 130 4.24 -12.03 5.69
C GLU A 130 4.80 -11.94 7.11
N GLN A 131 4.07 -12.48 8.09
CA GLN A 131 4.55 -12.58 9.47
C GLN A 131 5.76 -13.52 9.56
N ALA A 132 5.70 -14.70 8.94
CA ALA A 132 6.80 -15.66 8.94
C ALA A 132 8.06 -15.10 8.25
N GLU A 133 7.91 -14.40 7.11
CA GLU A 133 9.00 -13.70 6.42
C GLU A 133 9.64 -12.62 7.30
N ALA A 134 8.84 -11.93 8.11
CA ALA A 134 9.34 -10.95 9.08
C ALA A 134 10.11 -11.64 10.22
N GLU A 135 9.53 -12.70 10.80
CA GLU A 135 10.10 -13.43 11.93
C GLU A 135 11.43 -14.09 11.59
N GLU A 136 11.54 -14.71 10.41
CA GLU A 136 12.79 -15.28 9.89
C GLU A 136 13.93 -14.24 9.86
N ARG A 137 13.57 -12.96 9.73
CA ARG A 137 14.50 -11.84 9.63
C ARG A 137 14.63 -11.06 10.93
N GLY A 138 14.03 -11.53 12.02
CA GLY A 138 14.08 -10.87 13.34
C GLY A 138 13.14 -9.67 13.46
N TRP A 139 12.01 -9.68 12.77
CA TRP A 139 10.98 -8.63 12.81
C TRP A 139 9.60 -9.21 13.10
N HIS A 140 8.71 -8.40 13.66
CA HIS A 140 7.30 -8.72 13.84
C HIS A 140 6.44 -7.73 13.06
N LEU A 141 5.47 -8.21 12.27
CA LEU A 141 4.52 -7.34 11.57
C LEU A 141 3.54 -6.76 12.60
N ILE A 142 3.47 -5.43 12.69
CA ILE A 142 2.51 -4.73 13.56
C ILE A 142 1.20 -4.51 12.81
N GLY A 143 1.29 -4.14 11.53
CA GLY A 143 0.11 -3.88 10.72
C GLY A 143 0.38 -2.98 9.51
N GLU A 144 -0.69 -2.35 9.05
CA GLU A 144 -0.68 -1.48 7.88
C GLU A 144 0.14 -0.21 8.10
N ASP A 145 0.54 0.39 6.97
CA ASP A 145 1.25 1.66 6.97
C ASP A 145 0.34 2.82 7.37
N THR A 146 0.73 3.60 8.37
CA THR A 146 0.02 4.82 8.78
C THR A 146 0.04 5.92 7.72
N GLY A 147 0.97 5.85 6.77
CA GLY A 147 1.05 6.74 5.60
C GLY A 147 0.14 6.36 4.43
N GLY A 148 -0.67 5.29 4.56
CA GLY A 148 -1.63 4.87 3.53
C GLY A 148 -1.03 4.20 2.29
N ASN A 149 0.28 3.91 2.27
CA ASN A 149 0.90 3.23 1.14
C ASN A 149 0.85 1.70 1.31
N GLN A 150 0.05 1.02 0.48
CA GLN A 150 -0.15 -0.43 0.51
C GLN A 150 1.14 -1.25 0.30
N ASN A 151 2.18 -0.64 -0.28
CA ASN A 151 3.48 -1.29 -0.49
C ASN A 151 4.35 -1.31 0.78
N TYR A 152 3.93 -0.60 1.83
CA TYR A 152 4.62 -0.53 3.11
C TYR A 152 3.80 -1.20 4.21
N ARG A 153 4.53 -1.61 5.24
CA ARG A 153 4.00 -2.15 6.49
C ARG A 153 4.82 -1.63 7.65
N LEU A 154 4.23 -1.60 8.82
CA LEU A 154 4.93 -1.31 10.07
C LEU A 154 5.43 -2.60 10.69
N TYR A 155 6.73 -2.64 10.99
CA TYR A 155 7.36 -3.77 11.64
C TYR A 155 8.06 -3.33 12.92
N ARG A 156 8.06 -4.21 13.92
CA ARG A 156 8.82 -4.08 15.16
C ARG A 156 10.05 -4.96 15.07
N HIS A 157 11.23 -4.40 15.33
CA HIS A 157 12.45 -5.18 15.40
C HIS A 157 12.42 -6.04 16.67
N ALA A 158 12.69 -7.34 16.55
CA ALA A 158 12.62 -8.27 17.66
C ALA A 158 13.69 -7.99 18.72
N SER A 159 14.90 -7.56 18.32
CA SER A 159 16.00 -7.36 19.26
C SER A 159 15.96 -6.03 20.02
N CYS A 160 15.66 -4.92 19.34
CA CYS A 160 15.67 -3.59 19.95
C CYS A 160 14.28 -2.96 20.14
N GLY A 161 13.22 -3.63 19.71
CA GLY A 161 11.84 -3.16 19.83
C GLY A 161 11.48 -1.96 18.93
N HIS A 162 12.42 -1.45 18.11
CA HIS A 162 12.20 -0.29 17.25
C HIS A 162 11.14 -0.57 16.20
N VAL A 163 10.23 0.39 16.00
CA VAL A 163 9.17 0.31 15.00
C VAL A 163 9.56 1.14 13.79
N GLN A 164 9.59 0.52 12.61
CA GLN A 164 9.88 1.23 11.37
C GLN A 164 9.00 0.77 10.22
N ARG A 165 8.85 1.67 9.24
CA ARG A 165 8.17 1.38 7.97
C ARG A 165 9.14 0.65 7.06
N ILE A 166 8.75 -0.51 6.55
CA ILE A 166 9.57 -1.29 5.61
C ILE A 166 8.70 -1.64 4.40
N ALA A 167 9.24 -1.45 3.21
CA ALA A 167 8.59 -1.90 1.99
C ALA A 167 8.48 -3.43 1.99
N ARG A 168 7.34 -3.97 1.58
CA ARG A 168 7.09 -5.42 1.54
C ARG A 168 8.14 -6.17 0.72
N ALA A 169 8.52 -5.62 -0.42
CA ALA A 169 9.59 -6.18 -1.27
C ALA A 169 10.97 -6.20 -0.58
N ASN A 170 11.27 -5.19 0.24
CA ASN A 170 12.52 -5.17 1.00
C ASN A 170 12.48 -6.22 2.11
N MET A 171 11.36 -6.37 2.81
CA MET A 171 11.17 -7.45 3.79
C MET A 171 11.42 -8.82 3.16
N GLN A 172 10.84 -9.09 1.99
CA GLN A 172 11.05 -10.34 1.25
C GLN A 172 12.50 -10.57 0.83
N THR A 173 13.20 -9.53 0.35
CA THR A 173 14.57 -9.65 -0.15
C THR A 173 15.66 -9.52 0.91
N GLY A 174 15.33 -9.06 2.12
CA GLY A 174 16.32 -8.76 3.16
C GLY A 174 17.09 -7.46 2.95
N ARG A 175 16.71 -6.64 1.97
CA ARG A 175 17.41 -5.39 1.62
C ARG A 175 16.97 -4.22 2.50
N PHE A 176 17.19 -4.35 3.80
CA PHE A 176 16.86 -3.33 4.80
C PHE A 176 17.63 -3.59 6.09
N GLN A 177 17.63 -2.60 6.96
CA GLN A 177 18.39 -2.58 8.22
C GLN A 177 17.55 -1.92 9.30
N CYS A 178 17.79 -2.25 10.56
CA CYS A 178 17.15 -1.56 11.68
C CYS A 178 17.80 -0.18 11.82
N SER A 179 17.02 0.90 11.63
CA SER A 179 17.50 2.27 11.80
C SER A 179 18.01 2.58 13.21
N ASN A 180 17.66 1.77 14.21
CA ASN A 180 18.03 1.98 15.61
C ASN A 180 19.29 1.22 16.05
N CYS A 181 19.47 -0.04 15.64
CA CYS A 181 20.51 -0.89 16.24
C CYS A 181 21.34 -1.73 15.26
N SER A 182 21.12 -1.61 13.95
CA SER A 182 21.92 -2.40 13.00
C SER A 182 23.27 -1.72 12.73
N GLU A 183 24.35 -2.50 12.76
CA GLU A 183 25.72 -2.10 12.43
C GLU A 183 25.93 -1.98 10.91
N GLY A 184 25.10 -1.17 10.26
CA GLY A 184 25.22 -0.82 8.85
C GLY A 184 26.09 0.39 8.60
N TRP A 185 26.33 0.71 7.33
CA TRP A 185 27.07 1.91 6.87
C TRP A 185 26.57 3.23 7.48
N SER A 186 25.34 3.25 8.01
CA SER A 186 24.64 4.39 8.59
C SER A 186 24.73 4.51 10.11
N SER A 187 25.26 3.51 10.84
CA SER A 187 25.43 3.59 12.30
C SER A 187 26.87 3.91 12.74
N ALA A 188 27.84 3.83 11.83
CA ALA A 188 29.21 4.27 12.11
C ALA A 188 29.25 5.79 12.39
N PRO A 189 30.16 6.26 13.27
CA PRO A 189 30.39 7.67 13.48
C PRO A 189 30.63 8.40 12.15
N SER A 190 30.11 9.62 12.06
CA SER A 190 30.21 10.48 10.89
C SER A 190 30.51 11.90 11.34
N PHE A 191 30.76 12.80 10.41
CA PHE A 191 30.97 14.21 10.69
C PHE A 191 29.93 15.04 9.95
N LEU A 192 29.39 16.06 10.61
CA LEU A 192 28.91 17.26 9.91
C LEU A 192 30.12 18.10 9.54
N TYR A 193 30.10 18.76 8.39
CA TYR A 193 31.22 19.57 7.95
C TYR A 193 30.78 20.86 7.28
N VAL A 194 31.69 21.84 7.31
CA VAL A 194 31.62 23.06 6.52
C VAL A 194 32.88 23.13 5.66
N MET A 195 32.71 23.28 4.35
CA MET A 195 33.80 23.44 3.39
C MET A 195 33.72 24.81 2.75
N GLN A 196 34.86 25.46 2.58
CA GLN A 196 35.01 26.65 1.75
C GLN A 196 35.39 26.25 0.34
N LEU A 197 34.79 26.93 -0.63
CA LEU A 197 35.03 26.74 -2.06
C LEU A 197 35.28 28.13 -2.67
N LYS A 198 36.43 28.32 -3.31
CA LYS A 198 36.69 29.49 -4.14
C LYS A 198 36.68 29.07 -5.59
N LEU A 199 35.70 29.58 -6.32
CA LEU A 199 35.49 29.25 -7.72
C LEU A 199 36.35 30.11 -8.63
N ALA A 200 36.60 29.64 -9.85
CA ALA A 200 37.38 30.37 -10.85
C ALA A 200 36.71 31.70 -11.26
N ASN A 201 35.39 31.81 -11.12
CA ASN A 201 34.64 33.05 -11.35
C ASN A 201 34.77 34.07 -10.20
N GLY A 202 35.58 33.79 -9.18
CA GLY A 202 35.81 34.66 -8.02
C GLY A 202 34.77 34.54 -6.91
N ALA A 203 33.74 33.71 -7.08
CA ALA A 203 32.75 33.49 -6.04
C ALA A 203 33.33 32.66 -4.88
N ASN A 204 33.07 33.12 -3.66
CA ASN A 204 33.38 32.38 -2.43
C ASN A 204 32.10 31.75 -1.92
N LEU A 205 32.06 30.42 -1.90
CA LEU A 205 30.91 29.63 -1.48
C LEU A 205 31.27 28.73 -0.31
N ILE A 206 30.24 28.28 0.39
CA ILE A 206 30.34 27.36 1.50
C ILE A 206 29.43 26.17 1.25
N LYS A 207 29.94 24.97 1.49
CA LYS A 207 29.14 23.75 1.50
C LYS A 207 29.00 23.21 2.91
N LEU A 208 27.75 23.09 3.34
CA LEU A 208 27.36 22.30 4.50
C LEU A 208 26.97 20.89 4.03
N GLY A 209 27.33 19.86 4.79
CA GLY A 209 26.96 18.48 4.52
C GLY A 209 27.49 17.53 5.58
N TYR A 210 27.36 16.22 5.32
CA TYR A 210 27.88 15.18 6.20
C TYR A 210 28.71 14.14 5.44
N SER A 211 29.69 13.54 6.13
CA SER A 211 30.50 12.43 5.62
C SER A 211 31.27 11.72 6.73
N ARG A 212 31.62 10.45 6.51
CA ARG A 212 32.59 9.72 7.33
C ARG A 212 34.02 10.25 7.17
N ASP A 213 34.33 10.83 6.01
CA ASP A 213 35.65 11.41 5.71
C ASP A 213 35.44 12.69 4.88
N PRO A 214 35.31 13.85 5.55
CA PRO A 214 35.12 15.13 4.89
C PRO A 214 36.25 15.47 3.91
N VAL A 215 37.50 15.14 4.23
CA VAL A 215 38.66 15.46 3.39
C VAL A 215 38.61 14.67 2.10
N SER A 216 38.44 13.35 2.19
CA SER A 216 38.31 12.49 1.01
C SER A 216 37.10 12.88 0.16
N ARG A 217 35.96 13.19 0.80
CA ARG A 217 34.76 13.67 0.09
C ARG A 217 35.03 14.96 -0.68
N LEU A 218 35.74 15.92 -0.07
CA LEU A 218 36.07 17.18 -0.75
C LEU A 218 36.87 16.93 -2.04
N TYR A 219 38.03 16.31 -1.92
CA TYR A 219 38.98 16.22 -3.03
C TYR A 219 38.65 15.13 -4.06
N HIS A 220 37.93 14.07 -3.68
CA HIS A 220 37.65 12.95 -4.58
C HIS A 220 36.20 12.86 -5.06
N GLN A 221 35.23 13.42 -4.32
CA GLN A 221 33.80 13.25 -4.61
C GLN A 221 33.07 14.56 -4.96
N LEU A 222 33.53 15.70 -4.43
CA LEU A 222 32.86 16.99 -4.60
C LEU A 222 33.38 17.77 -5.80
N LEU A 223 34.69 17.95 -5.88
CA LEU A 223 35.34 18.72 -6.94
C LEU A 223 35.31 17.95 -8.27
N LYS A 224 35.03 18.67 -9.37
CA LYS A 224 35.23 18.18 -10.74
C LYS A 224 36.65 18.45 -11.24
N THR A 225 37.19 19.58 -10.80
CA THR A 225 38.45 20.19 -11.20
C THR A 225 39.38 20.26 -9.99
N LYS A 226 40.67 19.95 -10.18
CA LYS A 226 41.65 20.05 -9.09
C LYS A 226 42.15 21.47 -8.88
N GLU A 227 41.83 22.36 -9.82
CA GLU A 227 42.19 23.77 -9.81
C GLU A 227 41.34 24.60 -8.84
N THR A 228 40.17 24.10 -8.45
CA THR A 228 39.28 24.79 -7.50
C THR A 228 39.91 24.81 -6.12
N GLU A 229 40.18 26.01 -5.59
CA GLU A 229 40.69 26.16 -4.23
C GLU A 229 39.59 25.80 -3.22
N ALA A 230 39.83 24.78 -2.41
CA ALA A 230 38.88 24.33 -1.42
C ALA A 230 39.56 23.81 -0.15
N GLN A 231 38.88 24.00 0.98
CA GLN A 231 39.33 23.53 2.29
C GLN A 231 38.15 23.16 3.19
N VAL A 232 38.38 22.22 4.11
CA VAL A 232 37.45 21.95 5.21
C VAL A 232 37.67 23.02 6.28
N LEU A 233 36.65 23.81 6.58
CA LEU A 233 36.69 24.86 7.61
C LEU A 233 36.40 24.29 9.00
N ARG A 234 35.44 23.39 9.10
CA ARG A 234 34.98 22.82 10.37
C ARG A 234 34.40 21.42 10.19
N THR A 235 34.55 20.60 11.22
CA THR A 235 33.88 19.31 11.37
C THR A 235 33.32 19.16 12.78
N VAL A 236 32.13 18.60 12.92
CA VAL A 236 31.54 18.19 14.20
C VAL A 236 31.32 16.68 14.17
N PRO A 237 31.92 15.90 15.08
CA PRO A 237 31.69 14.46 15.15
C PRO A 237 30.25 14.19 15.58
N ILE A 238 29.61 13.22 14.94
CA ILE A 238 28.27 12.76 15.28
C ILE A 238 28.34 11.26 15.52
N SER A 239 27.67 10.83 16.60
CA SER A 239 27.58 9.44 17.04
C SER A 239 27.24 8.43 15.94
N SER A 240 26.44 8.82 14.93
CA SER A 240 26.13 7.97 13.78
C SER A 240 25.88 8.77 12.48
N GLY A 241 26.10 8.11 11.34
CA GLY A 241 25.69 8.64 10.03
C GLY A 241 24.19 8.92 9.93
N HIS A 242 23.34 8.14 10.60
CA HIS A 242 21.90 8.38 10.67
C HIS A 242 21.56 9.69 11.36
N ALA A 243 22.13 9.93 12.54
CA ALA A 243 21.98 11.20 13.24
C ALA A 243 22.51 12.36 12.39
N ALA A 244 23.69 12.19 11.77
CA ALA A 244 24.28 13.22 10.90
C ALA A 244 23.36 13.60 9.73
N VAL A 245 22.71 12.63 9.08
CA VAL A 245 21.73 12.88 7.99
C VAL A 245 20.50 13.64 8.48
N GLN A 246 19.94 13.25 9.64
CA GLN A 246 18.73 13.90 10.15
C GLN A 246 19.01 15.33 10.58
N ILE A 247 20.13 15.54 11.28
CA ILE A 247 20.58 16.87 11.71
C ILE A 247 20.87 17.74 10.49
N GLU A 248 21.62 17.23 9.50
CA GLU A 248 21.94 17.97 8.27
C GLU A 248 20.69 18.42 7.50
N LYS A 249 19.70 17.52 7.34
CA LYS A 249 18.42 17.90 6.72
C LYS A 249 17.69 18.97 7.49
N GLY A 250 17.69 18.90 8.81
CA GLY A 250 17.11 19.92 9.70
C GLY A 250 17.79 21.28 9.51
N LEU A 251 19.13 21.30 9.49
CA LEU A 251 19.91 22.50 9.22
C LEU A 251 19.58 23.11 7.85
N HIS A 252 19.52 22.31 6.80
CA HIS A 252 19.18 22.80 5.46
C HIS A 252 17.75 23.32 5.36
N ALA A 253 16.78 22.67 6.01
CA ALA A 253 15.41 23.15 6.07
C ALA A 253 15.34 24.52 6.77
N ARG A 254 16.03 24.65 7.91
CA ARG A 254 16.11 25.90 8.67
C ARG A 254 16.79 27.02 7.89
N LEU A 255 17.94 26.76 7.28
CA LEU A 255 18.66 27.74 6.46
C LEU A 255 17.83 28.22 5.27
N LYS A 256 17.09 27.33 4.59
CA LYS A 256 16.21 27.73 3.48
C LYS A 256 15.01 28.56 3.94
N ALA A 257 14.54 28.34 5.16
CA ALA A 257 13.41 29.08 5.73
C ALA A 257 13.82 30.46 6.27
N GLU A 258 14.94 30.53 6.99
CA GLU A 258 15.41 31.74 7.67
C GLU A 258 16.33 32.61 6.80
N HIS A 259 17.08 32.00 5.86
CA HIS A 259 18.09 32.66 5.03
C HIS A 259 18.02 32.20 3.56
N PRO A 260 16.86 32.35 2.88
CA PRO A 260 16.71 31.90 1.49
C PRO A 260 17.69 32.58 0.52
N ASP A 261 18.02 33.85 0.74
CA ASP A 261 18.91 34.64 -0.11
C ASP A 261 20.37 34.17 -0.04
N SER A 262 20.75 33.47 1.03
CA SER A 262 22.11 32.92 1.18
C SER A 262 22.30 31.59 0.45
N VAL A 263 21.27 31.02 -0.18
CA VAL A 263 21.37 29.77 -0.96
C VAL A 263 21.99 30.07 -2.33
N ALA A 264 23.11 29.44 -2.65
CA ALA A 264 23.79 29.67 -3.91
C ALA A 264 23.06 28.94 -5.07
N PRO A 265 22.80 29.61 -6.20
CA PRO A 265 22.16 28.99 -7.35
C PRO A 265 23.11 27.98 -8.02
N PRO A 266 22.64 26.79 -8.44
CA PRO A 266 23.49 25.74 -9.03
C PRO A 266 24.31 26.18 -10.25
N GLU A 267 23.78 27.11 -11.04
CA GLU A 267 24.41 27.63 -12.24
C GLU A 267 25.77 28.28 -11.93
N LEU A 268 25.95 28.80 -10.71
CA LEU A 268 27.18 29.45 -10.27
C LEU A 268 28.35 28.47 -10.12
N TYR A 269 28.07 27.21 -9.78
CA TYR A 269 29.08 26.23 -9.38
C TYR A 269 29.02 24.89 -10.14
N ALA A 270 28.03 24.69 -11.02
CA ALA A 270 27.82 23.42 -11.73
C ALA A 270 29.01 22.98 -12.58
N HIS A 271 29.87 23.90 -13.04
CA HIS A 271 31.06 23.56 -13.83
C HIS A 271 32.19 22.96 -12.99
N GLU A 272 32.31 23.38 -11.73
CA GLU A 272 33.42 23.01 -10.84
C GLU A 272 33.03 21.95 -9.79
N LEU A 273 31.74 21.83 -9.47
CA LEU A 273 31.25 20.89 -8.45
C LEU A 273 30.33 19.81 -9.03
N ARG A 274 30.35 18.63 -8.40
CA ARG A 274 29.46 17.50 -8.72
C ARG A 274 28.09 17.56 -8.02
N VAL A 275 27.94 18.43 -7.03
CA VAL A 275 26.71 18.59 -6.25
C VAL A 275 25.74 19.58 -6.88
N LYS A 276 24.47 19.50 -6.47
CA LYS A 276 23.37 20.33 -6.99
C LYS A 276 22.69 21.19 -5.93
N SER A 277 23.07 21.04 -4.67
CA SER A 277 22.38 21.67 -3.53
C SER A 277 23.31 21.79 -2.32
N GLU A 278 22.79 22.43 -1.27
CA GLU A 278 23.46 22.58 0.04
C GLU A 278 24.76 23.40 -0.06
N VAL A 279 24.79 24.29 -1.05
CA VAL A 279 25.84 25.27 -1.26
C VAL A 279 25.24 26.64 -0.98
N TYR A 280 25.97 27.45 -0.24
CA TYR A 280 25.56 28.74 0.29
C TYR A 280 26.61 29.79 -0.05
N PHE A 281 26.21 31.06 -0.04
CA PHE A 281 27.14 32.17 -0.09
C PHE A 281 27.93 32.27 1.22
N ALA A 282 29.07 32.97 1.17
CA ALA A 282 29.99 33.08 2.31
C ALA A 282 29.42 33.84 3.52
N ASP A 283 28.38 34.65 3.33
CA ASP A 283 27.67 35.37 4.40
C ASP A 283 26.94 34.43 5.37
N ALA A 284 26.50 33.25 4.91
CA ALA A 284 25.88 32.23 5.76
C ALA A 284 26.86 31.55 6.73
N ALA A 285 28.18 31.75 6.60
CA ALA A 285 29.19 31.04 7.38
C ALA A 285 28.94 31.13 8.90
N GLN A 286 28.71 32.35 9.39
CA GLN A 286 28.59 32.61 10.82
C GLN A 286 27.34 31.96 11.39
N VAL A 287 26.23 31.99 10.65
CA VAL A 287 24.97 31.33 11.03
C VAL A 287 25.16 29.82 11.08
N ILE A 288 25.79 29.24 10.04
CA ILE A 288 26.05 27.80 9.96
C ILE A 288 26.97 27.36 11.11
N PHE A 289 28.01 28.13 11.43
CA PHE A 289 28.90 27.82 12.55
C PHE A 289 28.17 27.85 13.89
N ALA A 290 27.34 28.86 14.14
CA ALA A 290 26.55 28.92 15.38
C ALA A 290 25.57 27.75 15.52
N MET A 291 24.97 27.29 14.40
CA MET A 291 24.13 26.08 14.41
C MET A 291 24.93 24.82 14.74
N LEU A 292 26.16 24.70 14.22
CA LEU A 292 27.05 23.58 14.53
C LEU A 292 27.58 23.62 15.96
N ASP A 293 27.86 24.80 16.52
CA ASP A 293 28.23 24.97 17.93
C ASP A 293 27.15 24.41 18.87
N ALA A 294 25.88 24.70 18.56
CA ALA A 294 24.75 24.19 19.35
C ALA A 294 24.66 22.66 19.31
N ILE A 295 24.87 22.06 18.14
CA ILE A 295 24.84 20.59 17.98
C ILE A 295 26.01 19.93 18.71
N GLU A 296 27.21 20.50 18.61
CA GLU A 296 28.39 19.97 19.30
C GLU A 296 28.19 19.99 20.82
N ALA A 297 27.61 21.07 21.37
CA ALA A 297 27.27 21.15 22.79
C ALA A 297 26.21 20.11 23.23
N GLU A 298 25.27 19.75 22.35
CA GLU A 298 24.27 18.71 22.61
C GLU A 298 24.86 17.30 22.56
N GLU A 299 25.84 17.02 21.69
CA GLU A 299 26.52 15.71 21.62
C GLU A 299 27.52 15.49 22.78
N ASP A 300 28.09 16.57 23.33
CA ASP A 300 29.01 16.51 24.48
C ASP A 300 28.31 16.39 25.85
N SER A 301 26.98 16.56 25.89
CA SER A 301 26.14 16.54 27.11
C SER A 301 25.58 15.15 27.45
#